data_AF-A0A061FRF3-F1
#
_entry.id   AF-A0A061FRF3-F1
#
_cell.length_a   1.000
_cell.length_b   1.000
_cell.length_c   1.000
_cell.angle_alpha   90.00
_cell.angle_beta   90.00
_cell.angle_gamma   90.00
#
_symmetry.space_group_name_H-M   'P 1'
#
loop_
_entity.id
_entity.type
_entity.pdbx_description
1 polymer ?
#
loop_
_entity_poly.entity_id
_entity_poly.type
_entity_poly.pdbx_seq_one_letter_code
_entity_poly.pdbx_strand_id
1 'polypeptide(L)'
;MMEAFRRAILQPGPPETFALKIVQEVIKPQKQTKLAQDENQLLENMLRTLLQELVSSSVPSGEEIMQYGKSIDDESDTQGVIPRLLDFVLYLCEKEHVEGGMIFQLLEDLNEMSTMRNCKDIFRYIESKQDILGKQELFARGKLVMLRTCNQLLRRLSKANDVVFCGRILMFLAHFFPLSERSAVNIKGVFNTSNETKYEKDPPEGISVDFNFYKTFWSLQDYFCNPASLSTAPVKWQKFTSSLMVVLNTFEAQPLSEEEGADNNLEEEATTFNIKYLTSSKLMGLELKDPSFRRHILLQCLILFDYLKAPGKNDKDSSESMKEEIKSCEDRVKKLLEVTPPKGKDFLCSIEHILEREKNWVWWKRDGCPPFEKQPIEKKPVQNGAKKRRPRWRLGNKELSQLWKWADQNPNALTDPQRVRTP
;
A
#
# COMPACT_ATOMS: atom_id res chain seq x y z
N MET A 1 25.34 -28.93 19.70
CA MET A 1 24.00 -28.41 19.36
C MET A 1 24.02 -27.71 18.01
N MET A 2 24.84 -26.66 17.82
CA MET A 2 25.01 -25.97 16.52
C MET A 2 25.39 -26.90 15.35
N GLU A 3 26.28 -27.86 15.59
CA GLU A 3 26.71 -28.87 14.59
C GLU A 3 25.55 -29.77 14.11
N ALA A 4 24.50 -29.95 14.93
CA ALA A 4 23.32 -30.71 14.55
C ALA A 4 22.46 -29.90 13.55
N PHE A 5 22.29 -28.60 13.78
CA PHE A 5 21.61 -27.70 12.84
C PHE A 5 22.41 -27.51 11.54
N ARG A 6 23.73 -27.39 11.60
CA ARG A 6 24.59 -27.35 10.40
C ARG A 6 24.39 -28.60 9.53
N ARG A 7 24.42 -29.78 10.14
CA ARG A 7 24.15 -31.04 9.44
C ARG A 7 22.73 -31.10 8.90
N ALA A 8 21.74 -30.62 9.67
CA ALA A 8 20.32 -30.55 9.27
C ALA A 8 20.12 -29.80 7.96
N ILE A 9 20.68 -28.60 7.86
CA ILE A 9 20.48 -27.70 6.72
C ILE A 9 21.10 -28.28 5.44
N LEU A 10 22.17 -29.08 5.60
CA LEU A 10 22.84 -29.76 4.50
C LEU A 10 22.15 -31.07 4.09
N GLN A 11 21.19 -31.60 4.87
CA GLN A 11 20.48 -32.82 4.48
C GLN A 11 19.61 -32.58 3.24
N PRO A 12 19.66 -33.47 2.24
CA PRO A 12 18.78 -33.40 1.08
C PRO A 12 17.34 -33.79 1.47
N GLY A 13 16.36 -33.05 0.96
CA GLY A 13 14.93 -33.29 1.18
C GLY A 13 14.19 -32.08 1.77
N PRO A 14 12.85 -32.14 1.84
CA PRO A 14 12.05 -31.03 2.34
C PRO A 14 12.26 -30.86 3.87
N PRO A 15 12.19 -29.61 4.40
CA PRO A 15 12.35 -29.35 5.83
C PRO A 15 11.40 -30.17 6.71
N GLU A 16 10.23 -30.52 6.17
CA GLU A 16 9.18 -31.27 6.87
C GLU A 16 9.67 -32.62 7.43
N THR A 17 10.60 -33.26 6.74
CA THR A 17 11.06 -34.62 7.07
C THR A 17 11.97 -34.67 8.31
N PHE A 18 12.70 -33.60 8.60
CA PHE A 18 13.76 -33.59 9.60
C PHE A 18 13.68 -32.44 10.61
N ALA A 19 12.97 -31.34 10.32
CA ALA A 19 13.04 -30.14 11.13
C ALA A 19 12.60 -30.33 12.58
N LEU A 20 11.44 -30.95 12.79
CA LEU A 20 10.91 -31.21 14.12
C LEU A 20 11.81 -32.17 14.92
N LYS A 21 12.31 -33.23 14.29
CA LYS A 21 13.19 -34.22 14.96
C LYS A 21 14.46 -33.56 15.48
N ILE A 22 15.05 -32.66 14.70
CA ILE A 22 16.30 -32.00 15.07
C ILE A 22 16.09 -31.00 16.21
N VAL A 23 14.98 -30.25 16.21
CA VAL A 23 14.63 -29.40 17.36
C VAL A 23 14.42 -30.23 18.62
N GLN A 24 13.72 -31.36 18.51
CA GLN A 24 13.49 -32.28 19.63
C GLN A 24 14.76 -32.98 20.13
N GLU A 25 15.75 -33.20 19.27
CA GLU A 25 17.05 -33.76 19.66
C GLU A 25 17.94 -32.73 20.36
N VAL A 26 17.91 -31.47 19.89
CA VAL A 26 18.77 -30.40 20.41
C VAL A 26 18.24 -29.83 21.73
N ILE A 27 16.92 -29.71 21.88
CA ILE A 27 16.28 -29.12 23.06
C ILE A 27 15.64 -30.24 23.89
N LYS A 28 16.48 -31.06 24.54
CA LYS A 28 16.01 -32.08 25.50
C LYS A 28 16.22 -31.64 26.95
N PRO A 29 15.28 -31.95 27.87
CA PRO A 29 14.06 -32.76 27.70
C PRO A 29 12.79 -31.93 27.44
N GLN A 30 12.19 -32.05 26.25
CA GLN A 30 10.87 -31.48 25.96
C GLN A 30 9.73 -32.36 26.49
N LYS A 31 8.77 -31.74 27.19
CA LYS A 31 7.51 -32.38 27.59
C LYS A 31 6.33 -32.04 26.67
N GLN A 32 6.47 -31.03 25.80
CA GLN A 32 5.39 -30.48 24.97
C GLN A 32 5.85 -30.28 23.52
N THR A 33 4.90 -30.28 22.59
CA THR A 33 5.14 -30.11 21.13
C THR A 33 5.38 -28.65 20.72
N LYS A 34 5.04 -27.71 21.60
CA LYS A 34 5.37 -26.27 21.50
C LYS A 34 6.46 -25.96 22.51
N LEU A 35 7.48 -25.23 22.08
CA LEU A 35 8.56 -24.79 22.96
C LEU A 35 8.06 -23.83 24.04
N ALA A 36 8.59 -23.97 25.25
CA ALA A 36 8.45 -22.96 26.30
C ALA A 36 9.18 -21.66 25.92
N GLN A 37 8.92 -20.57 26.63
CA GLN A 37 9.52 -19.27 26.33
C GLN A 37 11.06 -19.31 26.36
N ASP A 38 11.65 -19.90 27.40
CA ASP A 38 13.11 -20.01 27.54
C ASP A 38 13.74 -20.90 26.44
N GLU A 39 13.02 -21.95 26.02
CA GLU A 39 13.45 -22.85 24.95
C GLU A 39 13.39 -22.15 23.57
N ASN A 40 12.36 -21.33 23.32
CA ASN A 40 12.30 -20.49 22.12
C ASN A 40 13.44 -19.49 22.09
N GLN A 41 13.73 -18.83 23.22
CA GLN A 41 14.83 -17.85 23.29
C GLN A 41 16.19 -18.50 23.06
N LEU A 42 16.41 -19.68 23.63
CA LEU A 42 17.63 -20.46 23.40
C LEU A 42 17.78 -20.84 21.92
N LEU A 43 16.69 -21.33 21.29
CA LEU A 43 16.68 -21.67 19.88
C LEU A 43 16.94 -20.45 18.99
N GLU A 44 16.28 -19.32 19.27
CA GLU A 44 16.47 -18.06 18.56
C GLU A 44 17.94 -17.64 18.57
N ASN A 45 18.57 -17.63 19.76
CA ASN A 45 19.96 -17.24 19.92
C ASN A 45 20.90 -18.17 19.15
N MET A 46 20.64 -19.49 19.16
CA MET A 46 21.42 -20.44 18.38
C MET A 46 21.29 -20.20 16.87
N LEU A 47 20.07 -20.01 16.37
CA LEU A 47 19.82 -19.80 14.94
C LEU A 47 20.38 -18.45 14.47
N ARG A 48 20.32 -17.41 15.28
CA ARG A 48 20.97 -16.11 15.02
C ARG A 48 22.48 -16.23 14.89
N THR A 49 23.13 -16.92 15.85
CA THR A 49 24.58 -17.17 15.77
C THR A 49 24.93 -17.98 14.52
N LEU A 50 24.12 -18.97 14.17
CA LEU A 50 24.35 -19.79 12.98
C LEU A 50 24.23 -18.95 11.70
N LEU A 51 23.19 -18.13 11.62
CA LEU A 51 22.98 -17.21 10.51
C LEU A 51 24.16 -16.26 10.35
N GLN A 52 24.64 -15.67 11.45
CA GLN A 52 25.80 -14.77 11.45
C GLN A 52 27.09 -15.47 10.98
N GLU A 53 27.34 -16.70 11.42
CA GLU A 53 28.49 -17.50 10.98
C GLU A 53 28.40 -17.83 9.48
N LEU A 54 27.22 -18.17 8.96
CA LEU A 54 26.99 -18.44 7.54
C LEU A 54 27.20 -17.19 6.69
N VAL A 55 26.64 -16.05 7.11
CA VAL A 55 26.84 -14.77 6.42
C VAL A 55 28.32 -14.39 6.41
N SER A 56 29.01 -14.51 7.56
CA SER A 56 30.45 -14.20 7.67
C SER A 56 31.30 -15.12 6.76
N SER A 57 30.90 -16.38 6.60
CA SER A 57 31.60 -17.35 5.75
C SER A 57 31.35 -17.12 4.25
N SER A 58 30.22 -16.51 3.89
CA SER A 58 29.91 -16.19 2.49
C SER A 58 30.73 -15.02 1.95
N VAL A 59 31.10 -14.04 2.79
CA VAL A 59 31.87 -12.85 2.39
C VAL A 59 33.21 -13.19 1.68
N PRO A 60 34.10 -14.05 2.23
CA PRO A 60 35.36 -14.38 1.59
C PRO A 60 35.21 -15.24 0.32
N SER A 61 34.09 -15.94 0.13
CA SER A 61 33.84 -16.75 -1.07
C SER A 61 33.49 -15.91 -2.30
N GLY A 62 33.07 -14.65 -2.11
CA GLY A 62 32.62 -13.78 -3.20
C GLY A 62 31.27 -14.16 -3.80
N GLU A 63 30.63 -15.24 -3.32
CA GLU A 63 29.29 -15.68 -3.73
C GLU A 63 28.20 -14.75 -3.18
N GLU A 64 27.07 -14.68 -3.88
CA GLU A 64 25.88 -14.02 -3.34
C GLU A 64 25.37 -14.77 -2.11
N ILE A 65 25.02 -14.06 -1.03
CA ILE A 65 24.65 -14.64 0.27
C ILE A 65 23.55 -15.71 0.13
N MET A 66 22.56 -15.47 -0.72
CA MET A 66 21.44 -16.41 -0.92
C MET A 66 21.81 -17.63 -1.78
N GLN A 67 22.96 -17.59 -2.45
CA GLN A 67 23.50 -18.70 -3.26
C GLN A 67 24.61 -19.47 -2.54
N TYR A 68 25.08 -18.97 -1.39
CA TYR A 68 26.21 -19.53 -0.67
C TYR A 68 26.06 -21.04 -0.40
N GLY A 69 27.09 -21.80 -0.78
CA GLY A 69 27.16 -23.24 -0.57
C GLY A 69 26.29 -24.07 -1.52
N LYS A 70 25.95 -23.51 -2.69
CA LYS A 70 25.35 -24.26 -3.80
C LYS A 70 26.46 -25.03 -4.54
N SER A 71 26.33 -26.35 -4.63
CA SER A 71 27.22 -27.17 -5.47
C SER A 71 26.97 -26.86 -6.94
N ILE A 72 28.04 -26.65 -7.72
CA ILE A 72 27.97 -26.39 -9.17
C ILE A 72 27.50 -27.64 -9.94
N ASP A 73 27.65 -28.84 -9.35
CA ASP A 73 27.48 -30.13 -10.03
C ASP A 73 26.10 -30.78 -9.86
N ASP A 74 25.19 -30.20 -9.06
CA ASP A 74 23.87 -30.80 -8.84
C ASP A 74 22.81 -30.18 -9.79
N GLU A 75 22.36 -30.96 -10.79
CA GLU A 75 21.21 -30.68 -11.65
C GLU A 75 19.87 -30.61 -10.87
N SER A 76 19.88 -30.92 -9.57
CA SER A 76 18.76 -30.66 -8.66
C SER A 76 18.78 -29.21 -8.20
N ASP A 77 17.60 -28.63 -8.01
CA ASP A 77 17.33 -27.25 -7.55
C ASP A 77 17.79 -26.99 -6.10
N THR A 78 19.07 -27.21 -5.83
CA THR A 78 19.66 -27.18 -4.50
C THR A 78 19.82 -25.72 -4.10
N GLN A 79 18.89 -25.24 -3.27
CA GLN A 79 18.95 -23.89 -2.71
C GLN A 79 20.21 -23.68 -1.85
N GLY A 80 20.68 -22.43 -1.80
CA GLY A 80 21.79 -22.04 -0.91
C GLY A 80 21.51 -22.39 0.54
N VAL A 81 22.58 -22.47 1.35
CA VAL A 81 22.50 -22.90 2.75
C VAL A 81 21.63 -21.95 3.60
N ILE A 82 21.69 -20.64 3.31
CA ILE A 82 20.91 -19.62 4.03
C ILE A 82 19.40 -19.72 3.72
N PRO A 83 18.94 -19.77 2.45
CA PRO A 83 17.54 -20.06 2.15
C PRO A 83 17.02 -21.34 2.81
N ARG A 84 17.82 -22.41 2.84
CA ARG A 84 17.44 -23.67 3.52
C ARG A 84 17.26 -23.50 5.02
N LEU A 85 18.13 -22.73 5.68
CA LEU A 85 17.95 -22.37 7.09
C LEU A 85 16.65 -21.57 7.30
N LEU A 86 16.36 -20.61 6.44
CA LEU A 86 15.13 -19.81 6.53
C LEU A 86 13.88 -20.66 6.30
N ASP A 87 13.89 -21.57 5.33
CA ASP A 87 12.79 -22.49 5.05
C ASP A 87 12.57 -23.47 6.20
N PHE A 88 13.64 -23.93 6.84
CA PHE A 88 13.58 -24.75 8.04
C PHE A 88 12.86 -24.03 9.18
N VAL A 89 13.23 -22.77 9.46
CA VAL A 89 12.62 -21.98 10.54
C VAL A 89 11.19 -21.61 10.18
N LEU A 90 10.94 -21.21 8.92
CA LEU A 90 9.60 -20.88 8.43
C LEU A 90 8.64 -22.04 8.59
N TYR A 91 9.05 -23.27 8.27
CA TYR A 91 8.25 -24.47 8.47
C TYR A 91 7.90 -24.69 9.95
N LEU A 92 8.87 -24.56 10.85
CA LEU A 92 8.64 -24.72 12.29
C LEU A 92 7.70 -23.68 12.86
N CYS A 93 7.82 -22.43 12.39
CA CYS A 93 6.91 -21.34 12.74
C CYS A 93 5.51 -21.61 12.19
N GLU A 94 5.38 -22.05 10.94
CA GLU A 94 4.09 -22.35 10.30
C GLU A 94 3.34 -23.49 10.99
N LYS A 95 4.05 -24.53 11.45
CA LYS A 95 3.46 -25.64 12.22
C LYS A 95 3.29 -25.33 13.71
N GLU A 96 3.55 -24.09 14.12
CA GLU A 96 3.46 -23.61 15.50
C GLU A 96 4.34 -24.37 16.52
N HIS A 97 5.42 -25.03 16.06
CA HIS A 97 6.39 -25.67 16.96
C HIS A 97 7.28 -24.65 17.67
N VAL A 98 7.50 -23.51 17.00
CA VAL A 98 8.36 -22.40 17.43
C VAL A 98 7.58 -21.10 17.29
N GLU A 99 7.95 -20.07 18.05
CA GLU A 99 7.30 -18.75 17.95
C GLU A 99 7.36 -18.19 16.52
N GLY A 100 6.20 -17.78 15.99
CA GLY A 100 6.07 -17.25 14.63
C GLY A 100 6.86 -15.98 14.35
N GLY A 101 7.24 -15.21 15.38
CA GLY A 101 8.08 -14.01 15.25
C GLY A 101 9.54 -14.32 14.87
N MET A 102 10.02 -15.54 15.12
CA MET A 102 11.43 -15.89 14.95
C MET A 102 11.91 -15.74 13.50
N ILE A 103 11.11 -16.16 12.52
CA ILE A 103 11.48 -16.02 11.11
C ILE A 103 11.64 -14.54 10.71
N PHE A 104 10.80 -13.66 11.24
CA PHE A 104 10.87 -12.23 10.96
C PHE A 104 12.12 -11.59 11.57
N GLN A 105 12.49 -12.00 12.77
CA GLN A 105 13.73 -11.57 13.42
C GLN A 105 14.97 -11.97 12.62
N LEU A 106 15.03 -13.23 12.16
CA LEU A 106 16.14 -13.70 11.33
C LEU A 106 16.22 -12.96 9.98
N LEU A 107 15.07 -12.62 9.38
CA LEU A 107 15.02 -11.83 8.15
C LEU A 107 15.46 -10.37 8.38
N GLU A 108 15.13 -9.78 9.52
CA GLU A 108 15.62 -8.45 9.93
C GLU A 108 17.14 -8.48 10.07
N ASP A 109 17.66 -9.39 10.89
CA ASP A 109 19.09 -9.62 11.12
C ASP A 109 19.86 -9.84 9.82
N LEU A 110 19.35 -10.70 8.93
CA LEU A 110 19.98 -10.99 7.63
C LEU A 110 20.07 -9.74 6.75
N ASN A 111 19.03 -8.90 6.74
CA ASN A 111 19.05 -7.64 5.98
C ASN A 111 20.02 -6.61 6.59
N GLU A 112 20.14 -6.56 7.92
CA GLU A 112 21.06 -5.64 8.61
C GLU A 112 22.53 -6.00 8.38
N MET A 113 22.86 -7.29 8.38
CA MET A 113 24.23 -7.79 8.16
C MET A 113 24.65 -7.80 6.68
N SER A 114 23.73 -7.53 5.76
CA SER A 114 23.94 -7.67 4.32
C SER A 114 24.17 -6.35 3.58
N THR A 115 24.93 -6.42 2.49
CA THR A 115 25.10 -5.32 1.53
C THR A 115 23.81 -5.07 0.74
N MET A 116 23.66 -3.88 0.16
CA MET A 116 22.46 -3.55 -0.63
C MET A 116 22.26 -4.43 -1.87
N ARG A 117 23.33 -4.99 -2.43
CA ARG A 117 23.24 -5.98 -3.51
C ARG A 117 22.51 -7.23 -3.01
N ASN A 118 22.99 -7.80 -1.91
CA ASN A 118 22.43 -9.01 -1.31
C ASN A 118 21.01 -8.79 -0.75
N CYS A 119 20.70 -7.59 -0.25
CA CYS A 119 19.33 -7.25 0.20
C CYS A 119 18.30 -7.40 -0.93
N LYS A 120 18.67 -7.24 -2.21
CA LYS A 120 17.75 -7.46 -3.33
C LYS A 120 17.37 -8.94 -3.47
N ASP A 121 18.30 -9.85 -3.23
CA ASP A 121 18.07 -11.30 -3.29
C ASP A 121 17.35 -11.82 -2.05
N ILE A 122 17.71 -11.29 -0.87
CA ILE A 122 16.97 -11.56 0.37
C ILE A 122 15.52 -11.12 0.20
N PHE A 123 15.27 -9.96 -0.40
CA PHE A 123 13.90 -9.49 -0.64
C PHE A 123 13.14 -10.33 -1.67
N ARG A 124 13.81 -10.85 -2.71
CA ARG A 124 13.19 -11.84 -3.63
C ARG A 124 12.72 -13.08 -2.88
N TYR A 125 13.49 -13.56 -1.91
CA TYR A 125 13.07 -14.67 -1.05
C TYR A 125 11.83 -14.30 -0.22
N ILE A 126 11.82 -13.11 0.41
CA ILE A 126 10.67 -12.63 1.18
C ILE A 126 9.41 -12.57 0.32
N GLU A 127 9.49 -12.01 -0.89
CA GLU A 127 8.38 -11.99 -1.85
C GLU A 127 7.90 -13.40 -2.20
N SER A 128 8.81 -14.35 -2.41
CA SER A 128 8.46 -15.74 -2.74
C SER A 128 7.72 -16.49 -1.63
N LYS A 129 7.87 -16.05 -0.37
CA LYS A 129 7.25 -16.67 0.81
C LYS A 129 6.11 -15.82 1.40
N GLN A 130 5.67 -14.78 0.69
CA GLN A 130 4.68 -13.82 1.20
C GLN A 130 3.36 -14.48 1.62
N ASP A 131 2.88 -15.50 0.89
CA ASP A 131 1.63 -16.20 1.18
C ASP A 131 1.69 -16.96 2.51
N ILE A 132 2.87 -17.49 2.86
CA ILE A 132 3.10 -18.18 4.13
C ILE A 132 3.28 -17.16 5.25
N LEU A 133 4.15 -16.16 5.04
CA LEU A 133 4.44 -15.11 6.02
C LEU A 133 3.19 -14.27 6.36
N GLY A 134 2.25 -14.14 5.42
CA GLY A 134 1.00 -13.41 5.57
C GLY A 134 -0.11 -14.17 6.32
N LYS A 135 0.09 -15.46 6.62
CA LYS A 135 -0.85 -16.24 7.43
C LYS A 135 -1.05 -15.59 8.79
N GLN A 136 -2.28 -15.58 9.30
CA GLN A 136 -2.67 -14.80 10.49
C GLN A 136 -1.79 -15.11 11.71
N GLU A 137 -1.41 -16.37 11.88
CA GLU A 137 -0.61 -16.88 12.99
C GLU A 137 0.81 -16.27 13.00
N LEU A 138 1.41 -16.12 11.82
CA LEU A 138 2.74 -15.54 11.61
C LEU A 138 2.68 -14.02 11.57
N PHE A 139 1.77 -13.48 10.75
CA PHE A 139 1.58 -12.04 10.56
C PHE A 139 1.34 -11.32 11.88
N ALA A 140 0.50 -11.86 12.77
CA ALA A 140 0.19 -11.23 14.06
C ALA A 140 1.43 -11.02 14.93
N ARG A 141 2.43 -11.91 14.83
CA ARG A 141 3.69 -11.86 15.59
C ARG A 141 4.79 -11.08 14.87
N GLY A 142 4.82 -11.12 13.54
CA GLY A 142 5.91 -10.60 12.71
C GLY A 142 5.70 -9.25 12.06
N LYS A 143 4.46 -8.75 11.93
CA LYS A 143 4.13 -7.58 11.11
C LYS A 143 4.95 -6.33 11.43
N LEU A 144 5.20 -6.02 12.71
CA LEU A 144 5.95 -4.83 13.09
C LEU A 144 7.43 -4.94 12.76
N VAL A 145 7.99 -6.15 12.86
CA VAL A 145 9.38 -6.44 12.46
C VAL A 145 9.50 -6.27 10.95
N MET A 146 8.62 -6.91 10.17
CA MET A 146 8.61 -6.77 8.71
C MET A 146 8.47 -5.30 8.26
N LEU A 147 7.58 -4.54 8.91
CA LEU A 147 7.41 -3.11 8.65
C LEU A 147 8.69 -2.33 8.94
N ARG A 148 9.38 -2.64 10.05
CA ARG A 148 10.64 -1.98 10.41
C ARG A 148 11.72 -2.31 9.39
N THR A 149 11.90 -3.58 9.05
CA THR A 149 12.88 -4.05 8.06
C THR A 149 12.67 -3.37 6.71
N CYS A 150 11.44 -3.34 6.20
CA CYS A 150 11.13 -2.67 4.93
C CYS A 150 11.40 -1.16 4.99
N ASN A 151 11.02 -0.49 6.07
CA ASN A 151 11.30 0.95 6.24
C ASN A 151 12.80 1.26 6.35
N GLN A 152 13.58 0.38 6.98
CA GLN A 152 15.03 0.52 7.07
C GLN A 152 15.69 0.32 5.70
N LEU A 153 15.25 -0.66 4.92
CA LEU A 153 15.68 -0.83 3.52
C LEU A 153 15.38 0.44 2.70
N LEU A 154 14.16 0.97 2.77
CA LEU A 154 13.76 2.21 2.08
C LEU A 154 14.60 3.43 2.49
N ARG A 155 15.09 3.49 3.74
CA ARG A 155 15.99 4.56 4.20
C ARG A 155 17.43 4.39 3.69
N ARG A 156 17.88 3.15 3.48
CA ARG A 156 19.24 2.84 2.98
C ARG A 156 19.36 2.99 1.47
N LEU A 157 18.25 2.85 0.73
CA LEU A 157 18.23 2.88 -0.72
C LEU A 157 18.38 4.28 -1.31
N SER A 158 19.07 4.37 -2.46
CA SER A 158 19.11 5.61 -3.22
C SER A 158 17.76 5.84 -3.90
N LYS A 159 17.12 6.97 -3.58
CA LYS A 159 15.85 7.37 -4.21
C LYS A 159 16.00 7.77 -5.68
N ALA A 160 17.23 7.87 -6.19
CA ALA A 160 17.51 8.15 -7.60
C ALA A 160 17.84 6.88 -8.39
N ASN A 161 18.62 5.97 -7.80
CA ASN A 161 19.17 4.81 -8.53
C ASN A 161 18.41 3.50 -8.26
N ASP A 162 17.78 3.35 -7.10
CA ASP A 162 17.12 2.10 -6.68
C ASP A 162 15.59 2.20 -6.72
N VAL A 163 15.04 3.05 -7.59
CA VAL A 163 13.61 3.38 -7.65
C VAL A 163 12.75 2.14 -7.86
N VAL A 164 13.18 1.23 -8.74
CA VAL A 164 12.48 -0.04 -8.99
C VAL A 164 12.42 -0.90 -7.72
N PHE A 165 13.51 -0.96 -6.95
CA PHE A 165 13.54 -1.77 -5.74
C PHE A 165 12.72 -1.13 -4.61
N CYS A 166 12.78 0.20 -4.47
CA CYS A 166 11.87 0.95 -3.59
C CYS A 166 10.40 0.66 -3.94
N GLY A 167 10.06 0.66 -5.24
CA GLY A 167 8.73 0.33 -5.74
C GLY A 167 8.30 -1.07 -5.36
N ARG A 168 9.16 -2.07 -5.54
CA ARG A 168 8.91 -3.46 -5.11
C ARG A 168 8.64 -3.58 -3.61
N ILE A 169 9.44 -2.91 -2.77
CA ILE A 169 9.22 -2.90 -1.31
C ILE A 169 7.87 -2.27 -0.95
N LEU A 170 7.52 -1.15 -1.58
CA LEU A 170 6.24 -0.48 -1.34
C LEU A 170 5.05 -1.33 -1.80
N MET A 171 5.16 -2.00 -2.95
CA MET A 171 4.14 -2.92 -3.46
C MET A 171 3.97 -4.13 -2.54
N PHE A 172 5.08 -4.71 -2.07
CA PHE A 172 5.05 -5.78 -1.08
C PHE A 172 4.36 -5.31 0.21
N LEU A 173 4.71 -4.14 0.77
CA LEU A 173 4.06 -3.61 1.96
C LEU A 173 2.55 -3.39 1.76
N ALA A 174 2.15 -2.90 0.59
CA ALA A 174 0.74 -2.68 0.27
C ALA A 174 -0.05 -4.00 0.13
N HIS A 175 0.60 -5.08 -0.30
CA HIS A 175 -0.01 -6.41 -0.40
C HIS A 175 0.00 -7.16 0.93
N PHE A 176 1.14 -7.14 1.63
CA PHE A 176 1.38 -7.89 2.86
C PHE A 176 0.54 -7.38 4.03
N PHE A 177 0.22 -6.08 4.06
CA PHE A 177 -0.65 -5.50 5.07
C PHE A 177 -2.08 -5.32 4.54
N PRO A 178 -3.09 -5.91 5.20
CA PRO A 178 -4.49 -5.67 4.83
C PRO A 178 -4.84 -4.17 4.84
N LEU A 179 -5.72 -3.74 3.94
CA LEU A 179 -6.12 -2.33 3.81
C LEU A 179 -6.70 -1.72 5.10
N SER A 180 -7.30 -2.55 5.96
CA SER A 180 -7.86 -2.16 7.26
C SER A 180 -6.84 -2.16 8.40
N GLU A 181 -5.62 -2.61 8.15
CA GLU A 181 -4.57 -2.65 9.16
C GLU A 181 -4.08 -1.22 9.43
N ARG A 182 -4.12 -0.79 10.70
CA ARG A 182 -3.80 0.59 11.07
C ARG A 182 -2.42 1.06 10.64
N SER A 183 -1.45 0.15 10.55
CA SER A 183 -0.08 0.47 10.10
C SER A 183 0.03 0.69 8.59
N ALA A 184 -0.95 0.25 7.80
CA ALA A 184 -0.99 0.43 6.35
C ALA A 184 -1.68 1.74 5.92
N VAL A 185 -2.37 2.41 6.85
CA VAL A 185 -3.16 3.60 6.56
C VAL A 185 -2.64 4.84 7.29
N ASN A 186 -2.53 5.96 6.58
CA ASN A 186 -2.17 7.25 7.15
C ASN A 186 -3.37 7.89 7.88
N ILE A 187 -3.85 7.30 8.99
CA ILE A 187 -5.07 7.75 9.70
C ILE A 187 -4.96 9.21 10.15
N LYS A 188 -3.77 9.63 10.57
CA LYS A 188 -3.52 11.02 11.01
C LYS A 188 -3.57 12.04 9.86
N GLY A 189 -3.54 11.60 8.61
CA GLY A 189 -3.53 12.48 7.45
C GLY A 189 -2.27 13.35 7.36
N VAL A 190 -1.13 12.86 7.87
CA VAL A 190 0.11 13.64 7.87
C VAL A 190 0.68 13.69 6.45
N PHE A 191 0.95 14.89 5.96
CA PHE A 191 1.61 15.11 4.67
C PHE A 191 3.11 14.84 4.76
N ASN A 192 3.69 14.34 3.67
CA ASN A 192 5.13 14.10 3.58
C ASN A 192 5.89 15.40 3.28
N THR A 193 6.01 16.29 4.26
CA THR A 193 6.69 17.58 4.13
C THR A 193 8.19 17.45 3.89
N SER A 194 8.80 16.27 4.09
CA SER A 194 10.21 16.03 3.78
C SER A 194 10.52 15.93 2.28
N ASN A 195 9.51 15.69 1.44
CA ASN A 195 9.67 15.64 -0.01
C ASN A 195 9.58 17.03 -0.63
N GLU A 196 10.61 17.85 -0.38
CA GLU A 196 10.64 19.23 -0.85
C GLU A 196 11.06 19.34 -2.32
N THR A 197 10.38 20.21 -3.06
CA THR A 197 10.79 20.63 -4.40
C THR A 197 11.86 21.70 -4.27
N LYS A 198 13.12 21.33 -4.55
CA LYS A 198 14.24 22.27 -4.49
C LYS A 198 14.32 23.04 -5.80
N TYR A 199 14.35 24.38 -5.73
CA TYR A 199 14.43 25.26 -6.88
C TYR A 199 15.41 26.42 -6.59
N GLU A 200 16.03 26.94 -7.65
CA GLU A 200 17.00 28.04 -7.62
C GLU A 200 16.47 29.27 -6.85
N LYS A 201 17.33 29.91 -6.04
CA LYS A 201 16.96 31.10 -5.25
C LYS A 201 17.52 32.40 -5.81
N ASP A 202 18.54 32.31 -6.65
CA ASP A 202 19.23 33.43 -7.27
C ASP A 202 19.18 33.31 -8.80
N PRO A 203 19.09 34.44 -9.52
CA PRO A 203 18.98 34.42 -10.98
C PRO A 203 20.26 33.87 -11.61
N PRO A 204 20.16 33.07 -12.69
CA PRO A 204 21.34 32.56 -13.38
C PRO A 204 22.10 33.69 -14.07
N GLU A 205 23.43 33.65 -14.02
CA GLU A 205 24.27 34.60 -14.75
C GLU A 205 24.17 34.40 -16.27
N GLY A 206 24.02 35.49 -17.02
CA GLY A 206 24.15 35.49 -18.48
C GLY A 206 22.90 35.10 -19.29
N ILE A 207 21.73 34.87 -18.66
CA ILE A 207 20.49 34.55 -19.38
C ILE A 207 19.37 35.49 -18.92
N SER A 208 18.65 36.07 -19.87
CA SER A 208 17.43 36.84 -19.59
C SER A 208 16.27 35.87 -19.32
N VAL A 209 16.02 35.57 -18.05
CA VAL A 209 14.86 34.79 -17.57
C VAL A 209 14.01 35.68 -16.68
N ASP A 210 12.69 35.58 -16.78
CA ASP A 210 11.78 36.15 -15.78
C ASP A 210 11.87 35.36 -14.47
N PHE A 211 12.87 35.73 -13.66
CA PHE A 211 13.16 35.05 -12.42
C PHE A 211 12.10 35.33 -11.33
N ASN A 212 11.37 36.44 -11.45
CA ASN A 212 10.27 36.77 -10.53
C ASN A 212 9.08 35.85 -10.76
N PHE A 213 8.73 35.60 -12.03
CA PHE A 213 7.72 34.61 -12.38
C PHE A 213 8.16 33.21 -11.92
N TYR A 214 9.39 32.80 -12.23
CA TYR A 214 9.94 31.51 -11.81
C TYR A 214 9.85 31.30 -10.29
N LYS A 215 10.22 32.30 -9.48
CA LYS A 215 10.07 32.26 -8.02
C LYS A 215 8.61 32.14 -7.59
N THR A 216 7.73 32.93 -8.20
CA THR A 216 6.29 32.91 -7.91
C THR A 216 5.70 31.53 -8.20
N PHE A 217 6.03 30.97 -9.36
CA PHE A 217 5.57 29.67 -9.81
C PHE A 217 6.00 28.55 -8.85
N TRP A 218 7.31 28.43 -8.57
CA TRP A 218 7.79 27.36 -7.70
C TRP A 218 7.42 27.53 -6.22
N SER A 219 7.11 28.75 -5.78
CA SER A 219 6.56 28.98 -4.44
C SER A 219 5.19 28.32 -4.22
N LEU A 220 4.45 28.02 -5.29
CA LEU A 220 3.19 27.28 -5.19
C LEU A 220 3.39 25.86 -4.63
N GLN A 221 4.53 25.23 -4.93
CA GLN A 221 4.82 23.87 -4.49
C GLN A 221 4.88 23.76 -2.96
N ASP A 222 5.30 24.82 -2.25
CA ASP A 222 5.31 24.83 -0.79
C ASP A 222 3.89 24.64 -0.21
N TYR A 223 2.88 25.17 -0.90
CA TYR A 223 1.48 25.03 -0.52
C TYR A 223 0.89 23.68 -0.95
N PHE A 224 1.25 23.17 -2.13
CA PHE A 224 0.85 21.83 -2.58
C PHE A 224 1.42 20.72 -1.66
N CYS A 225 2.63 20.89 -1.13
CA CYS A 225 3.25 19.96 -0.20
C CYS A 225 2.60 19.94 1.20
N ASN A 226 1.96 21.04 1.62
CA ASN A 226 1.33 21.17 2.93
C ASN A 226 0.01 21.98 2.84
N PRO A 227 -1.07 21.37 2.33
CA PRO A 227 -2.32 22.07 2.08
C PRO A 227 -3.02 22.51 3.37
N ALA A 228 -2.81 21.82 4.49
CA ALA A 228 -3.33 22.19 5.81
C ALA A 228 -2.86 23.58 6.28
N SER A 229 -1.75 24.08 5.75
CA SER A 229 -1.23 25.42 6.08
C SER A 229 -2.09 26.56 5.52
N LEU A 230 -2.91 26.30 4.50
CA LEU A 230 -3.80 27.30 3.87
C LEU A 230 -5.09 27.49 4.68
N SER A 231 -5.61 26.42 5.28
CA SER A 231 -6.85 26.47 6.09
C SER A 231 -6.67 27.19 7.42
N THR A 232 -5.45 27.20 7.94
CA THR A 232 -5.13 27.72 9.29
C THR A 232 -4.70 29.19 9.28
N ALA A 233 -4.29 29.74 8.14
CA ALA A 233 -3.71 31.08 8.05
C ALA A 233 -4.23 31.86 6.82
N PRO A 234 -5.16 32.83 7.01
CA PRO A 234 -5.72 33.62 5.90
C PRO A 234 -4.68 34.35 5.07
N VAL A 235 -3.59 34.82 5.69
CA VAL A 235 -2.48 35.49 4.98
C VAL A 235 -1.79 34.55 3.99
N LYS A 236 -1.65 33.27 4.33
CA LYS A 236 -1.06 32.27 3.43
C LYS A 236 -1.98 31.98 2.26
N TRP A 237 -3.29 31.91 2.50
CA TRP A 237 -4.29 31.78 1.44
C TRP A 237 -4.23 32.95 0.45
N GLN A 238 -4.25 34.19 0.95
CA GLN A 238 -4.18 35.38 0.07
C GLN A 238 -2.89 35.43 -0.76
N LYS A 239 -1.75 35.05 -0.17
CA LYS A 239 -0.48 34.93 -0.91
C LYS A 239 -0.53 33.84 -1.97
N PHE A 240 -1.06 32.66 -1.62
CA PHE A 240 -1.24 31.56 -2.57
C PHE A 240 -2.13 31.97 -3.74
N THR A 241 -3.30 32.55 -3.47
CA THR A 241 -4.23 33.01 -4.51
C THR A 241 -3.57 34.05 -5.40
N SER A 242 -2.87 35.04 -4.84
CA SER A 242 -2.14 36.05 -5.62
C SER A 242 -1.10 35.42 -6.55
N SER A 243 -0.28 34.48 -6.03
CA SER A 243 0.71 33.76 -6.83
C SER A 243 0.06 32.89 -7.92
N LEU A 244 -1.03 32.19 -7.59
CA LEU A 244 -1.75 31.33 -8.53
C LEU A 244 -2.36 32.16 -9.66
N MET A 245 -2.95 33.32 -9.35
CA MET A 245 -3.53 34.21 -10.36
C MET A 245 -2.49 34.66 -11.38
N VAL A 246 -1.26 34.96 -10.95
CA VAL A 246 -0.14 35.26 -11.87
C VAL A 246 0.13 34.08 -12.81
N VAL A 247 0.21 32.86 -12.27
CA VAL A 247 0.45 31.65 -13.08
C VAL A 247 -0.69 31.37 -14.07
N LEU A 248 -1.94 31.44 -13.63
CA LEU A 248 -3.10 31.22 -14.49
C LEU A 248 -3.19 32.27 -15.60
N ASN A 249 -2.94 33.54 -15.28
CA ASN A 249 -2.91 34.62 -16.28
C ASN A 249 -1.80 34.36 -17.33
N THR A 250 -0.63 33.88 -16.93
CA THR A 250 0.43 33.51 -17.87
C THR A 250 0.01 32.35 -18.77
N PHE A 251 -0.66 31.32 -18.23
CA PHE A 251 -1.16 30.20 -19.02
C PHE A 251 -2.24 30.63 -20.02
N GLU A 252 -3.14 31.53 -19.61
CA GLU A 252 -4.17 32.11 -20.49
C GLU A 252 -3.57 33.01 -21.58
N ALA A 253 -2.52 33.78 -21.26
CA ALA A 253 -1.83 34.64 -22.22
C ALA A 253 -0.99 33.86 -23.25
N GLN A 254 -0.64 32.60 -22.96
CA GLN A 254 0.16 31.72 -23.80
C GLN A 254 -0.60 30.43 -24.10
N PRO A 255 -1.67 30.46 -24.92
CA PRO A 255 -2.43 29.26 -25.27
C PRO A 255 -1.55 28.28 -26.05
N LEU A 256 -1.73 26.99 -25.78
CA LEU A 256 -1.02 25.90 -26.47
C LEU A 256 -1.74 25.54 -27.77
N SER A 257 -0.98 25.15 -28.78
CA SER A 257 -1.49 24.70 -30.09
C SER A 257 -1.72 23.19 -30.12
N GLU A 258 -2.58 22.68 -31.00
CA GLU A 258 -2.84 21.23 -31.10
C GLU A 258 -1.61 20.44 -31.57
N GLU A 259 -0.69 21.07 -32.31
CA GLU A 259 0.59 20.47 -32.76
C GLU A 259 1.50 20.11 -31.59
N GLU A 260 1.50 20.93 -30.51
CA GLU A 260 2.27 20.67 -29.28
C GLU A 260 1.74 19.46 -28.48
N GLY A 261 0.54 18.96 -28.79
CA GLY A 261 -0.05 17.77 -28.15
C GLY A 261 0.15 16.46 -28.92
N ALA A 262 0.60 16.51 -30.17
CA ALA A 262 0.71 15.35 -31.06
C ALA A 262 2.02 14.57 -30.89
N ASP A 263 3.08 15.22 -30.40
CA ASP A 263 4.39 14.58 -30.16
C ASP A 263 4.45 13.72 -28.88
N ASN A 264 3.42 13.79 -28.02
CA ASN A 264 3.32 13.00 -26.80
C ASN A 264 2.79 11.56 -27.07
N ASN A 265 3.40 10.84 -27.99
CA ASN A 265 3.19 9.39 -28.14
C ASN A 265 3.81 8.67 -26.93
N LEU A 266 2.96 8.38 -25.94
CA LEU A 266 3.26 7.76 -24.64
C LEU A 266 4.02 6.41 -24.69
N GLU A 267 4.24 5.82 -25.86
CA GLU A 267 4.86 4.49 -26.01
C GLU A 267 6.39 4.52 -26.10
N GLU A 268 7.02 5.61 -26.56
CA GLU A 268 8.48 5.68 -26.72
C GLU A 268 9.24 6.37 -25.55
N GLU A 269 8.54 7.12 -24.68
CA GLU A 269 9.16 7.87 -23.56
C GLU A 269 9.54 7.01 -22.33
N ALA A 270 9.28 5.70 -22.35
CA ALA A 270 9.58 4.81 -21.22
C ALA A 270 11.08 4.73 -20.86
N THR A 271 11.97 5.19 -21.74
CA THR A 271 13.44 5.07 -21.54
C THR A 271 14.06 6.22 -20.75
N THR A 272 13.38 7.36 -20.56
CA THR A 272 13.96 8.55 -19.91
C THR A 272 12.99 9.20 -18.92
N PHE A 273 12.43 8.40 -18.02
CA PHE A 273 11.45 8.88 -17.03
C PHE A 273 12.10 9.77 -15.96
N ASN A 274 11.81 11.08 -15.99
CA ASN A 274 12.18 12.00 -14.92
C ASN A 274 11.17 11.89 -13.76
N ILE A 275 11.63 11.41 -12.60
CA ILE A 275 10.77 11.13 -11.44
C ILE A 275 10.34 12.42 -10.70
N LYS A 276 11.07 13.52 -10.90
CA LYS A 276 10.82 14.82 -10.28
C LYS A 276 10.86 15.94 -11.32
N TYR A 277 10.23 17.07 -10.98
CA TYR A 277 10.28 18.29 -11.79
C TYR A 277 11.71 18.78 -12.03
N LEU A 278 11.95 19.30 -13.24
CA LEU A 278 13.21 19.90 -13.63
C LEU A 278 13.22 21.38 -13.27
N THR A 279 13.54 21.68 -12.02
CA THR A 279 13.42 23.02 -11.43
C THR A 279 14.51 24.01 -11.86
N SER A 280 15.09 23.91 -13.05
CA SER A 280 16.05 24.91 -13.53
C SER A 280 15.33 26.10 -14.15
N SER A 281 15.70 27.32 -13.75
CA SER A 281 15.08 28.53 -14.31
C SER A 281 15.30 28.68 -15.82
N LYS A 282 16.36 28.08 -16.36
CA LYS A 282 16.69 28.07 -17.79
C LYS A 282 15.69 27.27 -18.63
N LEU A 283 15.04 26.27 -18.01
CA LEU A 283 14.09 25.38 -18.68
C LEU A 283 12.65 25.92 -18.61
N MET A 284 12.38 26.91 -17.76
CA MET A 284 11.03 27.41 -17.49
C MET A 284 10.25 27.76 -18.76
N GLY A 285 10.88 28.44 -19.71
CA GLY A 285 10.24 28.81 -20.98
C GLY A 285 9.87 27.62 -21.86
N LEU A 286 10.60 26.50 -21.77
CA LEU A 286 10.32 25.25 -22.47
C LEU A 286 9.25 24.44 -21.74
N GLU A 287 9.35 24.31 -20.42
CA GLU A 287 8.35 23.60 -19.59
C GLU A 287 6.97 24.25 -19.71
N LEU A 288 6.89 25.58 -19.81
CA LEU A 288 5.64 26.29 -20.04
C LEU A 288 4.99 25.97 -21.38
N LYS A 289 5.72 25.46 -22.38
CA LYS A 289 5.16 25.03 -23.66
C LYS A 289 4.75 23.57 -23.67
N ASP A 290 5.15 22.79 -22.67
CA ASP A 290 4.75 21.40 -22.54
C ASP A 290 3.32 21.27 -21.97
N PRO A 291 2.37 20.69 -22.72
CA PRO A 291 1.02 20.44 -22.23
C PRO A 291 0.98 19.53 -21.00
N SER A 292 1.87 18.53 -20.91
CA SER A 292 1.94 17.59 -19.80
C SER A 292 2.36 18.30 -18.52
N PHE A 293 3.40 19.14 -18.58
CA PHE A 293 3.80 20.00 -17.46
C PHE A 293 2.65 20.89 -16.96
N ARG A 294 1.94 21.59 -17.86
CA ARG A 294 0.78 22.41 -17.44
C ARG A 294 -0.31 21.59 -16.77
N ARG A 295 -0.62 20.40 -17.30
CA ARG A 295 -1.59 19.47 -16.70
C ARG A 295 -1.21 19.07 -15.29
N HIS A 296 0.07 18.78 -15.02
CA HIS A 296 0.51 18.43 -13.68
C HIS A 296 0.20 19.53 -12.67
N ILE A 297 0.50 20.79 -13.00
CA ILE A 297 0.25 21.94 -12.11
C ILE A 297 -1.24 22.20 -11.92
N LEU A 298 -2.02 22.17 -13.00
CA LEU A 298 -3.48 22.38 -12.95
C LEU A 298 -4.17 21.24 -12.16
N LEU A 299 -3.72 20.00 -12.33
CA LEU A 299 -4.19 18.85 -11.54
C LEU A 299 -3.84 19.00 -10.06
N GLN A 300 -2.63 19.44 -9.71
CA GLN A 300 -2.25 19.75 -8.32
C GLN A 300 -3.19 20.80 -7.71
N CYS A 301 -3.63 21.80 -8.50
CA CYS A 301 -4.61 22.77 -8.04
C CYS A 301 -5.98 22.12 -7.75
N LEU A 302 -6.48 21.26 -8.64
CA LEU A 302 -7.77 20.57 -8.43
C LEU A 302 -7.75 19.66 -7.19
N ILE A 303 -6.67 18.89 -7.00
CA ILE A 303 -6.47 18.05 -5.81
C ILE A 303 -6.46 18.90 -4.54
N LEU A 304 -5.74 20.04 -4.57
CA LEU A 304 -5.70 20.98 -3.45
C LEU A 304 -7.09 21.55 -3.14
N PHE A 305 -7.84 21.97 -4.15
CA PHE A 305 -9.18 22.53 -3.96
C PHE A 305 -10.18 21.51 -3.42
N ASP A 306 -10.13 20.25 -3.89
CA ASP A 306 -10.98 19.19 -3.35
C ASP A 306 -10.67 18.95 -1.86
N TYR A 307 -9.39 18.90 -1.49
CA TYR A 307 -8.96 18.82 -0.09
C TYR A 307 -9.50 19.99 0.76
N LEU A 308 -9.36 21.23 0.28
CA LEU A 308 -9.80 22.42 1.04
C LEU A 308 -11.33 22.50 1.19
N LYS A 309 -12.09 21.91 0.27
CA LYS A 309 -13.56 21.84 0.34
C LYS A 309 -14.06 20.74 1.27
N ALA A 310 -13.26 19.73 1.54
CA ALA A 310 -13.60 18.59 2.38
C ALA A 310 -12.73 18.58 3.66
N PRO A 311 -12.91 19.56 4.58
CA PRO A 311 -12.12 19.64 5.81
C PRO A 311 -12.23 18.34 6.62
N GLY A 312 -11.13 17.92 7.25
CA GLY A 312 -11.09 16.71 8.06
C GLY A 312 -11.97 16.83 9.31
N LYS A 313 -12.19 15.72 10.03
CA LYS A 313 -12.99 15.65 11.28
C LYS A 313 -12.62 16.71 12.34
N ASN A 314 -11.40 17.22 12.30
CA ASN A 314 -10.84 18.16 13.28
C ASN A 314 -10.58 19.57 12.70
N ASP A 315 -10.85 19.79 11.42
CA ASP A 315 -10.60 21.08 10.79
C ASP A 315 -11.83 21.97 10.93
N LYS A 316 -11.59 23.27 11.15
CA LYS A 316 -12.67 24.26 11.14
C LYS A 316 -13.15 24.44 9.71
N ASP A 317 -14.46 24.50 9.52
CA ASP A 317 -15.05 24.86 8.25
C ASP A 317 -14.48 26.20 7.74
N SER A 318 -14.08 26.21 6.47
CA SER A 318 -13.60 27.42 5.81
C SER A 318 -14.70 28.48 5.72
N SER A 319 -14.30 29.75 5.72
CA SER A 319 -15.25 30.87 5.55
C SER A 319 -15.94 30.82 4.19
N GLU A 320 -17.15 31.37 4.10
CA GLU A 320 -17.92 31.37 2.85
C GLU A 320 -17.19 32.11 1.71
N SER A 321 -16.56 33.25 2.04
CA SER A 321 -15.71 33.99 1.10
C SER A 321 -14.55 33.15 0.55
N MET A 322 -13.91 32.30 1.37
CA MET A 322 -12.85 31.42 0.90
C MET A 322 -13.39 30.33 -0.05
N LYS A 323 -14.59 29.80 0.21
CA LYS A 323 -15.24 28.81 -0.67
C LYS A 323 -15.59 29.40 -2.03
N GLU A 324 -16.08 30.64 -2.06
CA GLU A 324 -16.36 31.37 -3.30
C GLU A 324 -15.07 31.63 -4.11
N GLU A 325 -14.00 32.06 -3.44
CA GLU A 325 -12.68 32.22 -4.08
C GLU A 325 -12.14 30.90 -4.64
N ILE A 326 -12.22 29.80 -3.88
CA ILE A 326 -11.83 28.47 -4.33
C ILE A 326 -12.62 28.09 -5.59
N LYS A 327 -13.94 28.28 -5.59
CA LYS A 327 -14.80 27.95 -6.74
C LYS A 327 -14.41 28.75 -7.98
N SER A 328 -14.16 30.05 -7.81
CA SER A 328 -13.70 30.92 -8.91
C SER A 328 -12.36 30.47 -9.49
N CYS A 329 -11.38 30.13 -8.65
CA CYS A 329 -10.09 29.61 -9.10
C CYS A 329 -10.23 28.24 -9.78
N GLU A 330 -11.03 27.35 -9.21
CA GLU A 330 -11.29 26.02 -9.77
C GLU A 330 -11.93 26.10 -11.16
N ASP A 331 -12.95 26.94 -11.35
CA ASP A 331 -13.61 27.11 -12.65
C ASP A 331 -12.62 27.59 -13.73
N ARG A 332 -11.65 28.44 -13.37
CA ARG A 332 -10.56 28.86 -14.28
C ARG A 332 -9.60 27.72 -14.59
N VAL A 333 -9.19 26.96 -13.58
CA VAL A 333 -8.31 25.79 -13.75
C VAL A 333 -8.95 24.75 -14.66
N LYS A 334 -10.25 24.46 -14.48
CA LYS A 334 -11.01 23.55 -15.34
C LYS A 334 -11.05 24.02 -16.78
N LYS A 335 -11.35 25.30 -17.03
CA LYS A 335 -11.32 25.88 -18.38
C LYS A 335 -9.95 25.75 -19.04
N LEU A 336 -8.87 26.00 -18.29
CA LEU A 336 -7.50 25.82 -18.80
C LEU A 336 -7.19 24.36 -19.12
N LEU A 337 -7.63 23.41 -18.30
CA LEU A 337 -7.48 21.97 -18.58
C LEU A 337 -8.24 21.53 -19.83
N GLU A 338 -9.46 22.04 -20.04
CA GLU A 338 -10.27 21.71 -21.23
C GLU A 338 -9.58 22.11 -22.53
N VAL A 339 -8.90 23.27 -22.53
CA VAL A 339 -8.18 23.77 -23.71
C VAL A 339 -6.75 23.22 -23.82
N THR A 340 -6.23 22.53 -22.80
CA THR A 340 -4.88 21.96 -22.83
C THR A 340 -4.88 20.62 -23.61
N PRO A 341 -4.17 20.51 -24.75
CA PRO A 341 -4.12 19.28 -25.53
C PRO A 341 -3.27 18.18 -24.85
N PRO A 342 -3.36 16.91 -25.29
CA PRO A 342 -4.36 16.34 -26.20
C PRO A 342 -5.67 15.94 -25.47
N LYS A 343 -6.84 16.16 -26.08
CA LYS A 343 -8.16 15.77 -25.52
C LYS A 343 -8.44 16.31 -24.10
N GLY A 344 -8.24 17.62 -23.90
CA GLY A 344 -8.40 18.27 -22.57
C GLY A 344 -9.75 18.02 -21.90
N LYS A 345 -10.85 17.98 -22.66
CA LYS A 345 -12.20 17.67 -22.15
C LYS A 345 -12.33 16.25 -21.58
N ASP A 346 -11.83 15.25 -22.31
CA ASP A 346 -11.87 13.84 -21.86
C ASP A 346 -10.97 13.65 -20.63
N PHE A 347 -9.81 14.32 -20.62
CA PHE A 347 -8.92 14.36 -19.46
C PHE A 347 -9.63 14.96 -18.24
N LEU A 348 -10.25 16.13 -18.38
CA LEU A 348 -10.97 16.78 -17.28
C LEU A 348 -12.11 15.88 -16.76
N CYS A 349 -12.92 15.30 -17.64
CA CYS A 349 -14.00 14.39 -17.25
C CYS A 349 -13.48 13.20 -16.43
N SER A 350 -12.33 12.65 -16.83
CA SER A 350 -11.67 11.56 -16.09
C SER A 350 -11.20 12.01 -14.70
N ILE A 351 -10.60 13.21 -14.60
CA ILE A 351 -10.16 13.78 -13.31
C ILE A 351 -11.34 14.04 -12.39
N GLU A 352 -12.44 14.63 -12.90
CA GLU A 352 -13.64 14.87 -12.09
C GLU A 352 -14.24 13.57 -11.56
N HIS A 353 -14.27 12.52 -12.39
CA HIS A 353 -14.71 11.20 -11.95
C HIS A 353 -13.80 10.61 -10.86
N ILE A 354 -12.47 10.78 -10.98
CA ILE A 354 -11.51 10.31 -9.98
C ILE A 354 -11.69 11.05 -8.64
N LEU A 355 -11.82 12.38 -8.67
CA LEU A 355 -12.03 13.20 -7.47
C LEU A 355 -13.37 12.88 -6.80
N GLU A 356 -14.43 12.62 -7.57
CA GLU A 356 -15.71 12.16 -7.00
C GLU A 356 -15.56 10.80 -6.30
N ARG A 357 -14.80 9.87 -6.89
CA ARG A 357 -14.49 8.59 -6.26
C ARG A 357 -13.62 8.76 -5.00
N GLU A 358 -12.71 9.72 -4.99
CA GLU A 358 -11.82 10.00 -3.86
C GLU A 358 -12.61 10.37 -2.60
N LYS A 359 -13.74 11.07 -2.74
CA LYS A 359 -14.66 11.33 -1.62
C LYS A 359 -15.05 10.04 -0.90
N ASN A 360 -15.39 8.97 -1.63
CA ASN A 360 -15.71 7.68 -0.99
C ASN A 360 -14.54 7.13 -0.17
N TRP A 361 -13.30 7.31 -0.65
CA TRP A 361 -12.10 6.88 0.05
C TRP A 361 -11.85 7.70 1.32
N VAL A 362 -12.04 9.01 1.24
CA VAL A 362 -11.95 9.92 2.40
C VAL A 362 -12.97 9.53 3.47
N TRP A 363 -14.22 9.25 3.08
CA TRP A 363 -15.28 8.84 4.00
C TRP A 363 -15.00 7.46 4.62
N TRP A 364 -14.59 6.47 3.82
CA TRP A 364 -14.20 5.15 4.31
C TRP A 364 -13.06 5.21 5.32
N LYS A 365 -12.02 6.01 5.03
CA LYS A 365 -10.88 6.23 5.93
C LYS A 365 -11.32 6.92 7.22
N ARG A 366 -12.20 7.91 7.10
CA ARG A 366 -12.77 8.64 8.24
C ARG A 366 -13.56 7.74 9.18
N ASP A 367 -14.18 6.69 8.65
CA ASP A 367 -14.93 5.70 9.42
C ASP A 367 -14.05 4.59 10.01
N GLY A 368 -12.72 4.78 9.98
CA GLY A 368 -11.76 3.89 10.61
C GLY A 368 -11.33 2.72 9.73
N CYS A 369 -11.47 2.86 8.41
CA CYS A 369 -11.02 1.88 7.41
C CYS A 369 -11.64 0.48 7.62
N PRO A 370 -12.98 0.34 7.70
CA PRO A 370 -13.61 -0.94 7.95
C PRO A 370 -13.22 -1.99 6.88
N PRO A 371 -13.04 -3.28 7.27
CA PRO A 371 -12.73 -4.35 6.32
C PRO A 371 -13.75 -4.44 5.18
N PHE A 372 -13.24 -4.50 3.95
CA PHE A 372 -14.06 -4.75 2.76
C PHE A 372 -14.48 -6.21 2.65
N GLU A 373 -13.67 -7.13 3.19
CA GLU A 373 -13.90 -8.56 3.14
C GLU A 373 -14.86 -9.00 4.24
N LYS A 374 -15.91 -9.74 3.85
CA LYS A 374 -16.72 -10.49 4.81
C LYS A 374 -15.90 -11.68 5.27
N GLN A 375 -15.74 -11.83 6.59
CA GLN A 375 -15.04 -13.00 7.13
C GLN A 375 -15.67 -14.28 6.58
N PRO A 376 -14.86 -15.29 6.21
CA PRO A 376 -15.37 -16.60 5.84
C PRO A 376 -16.31 -17.06 6.95
N ILE A 377 -17.53 -17.47 6.60
CA ILE A 377 -18.44 -18.05 7.59
C ILE A 377 -17.70 -19.26 8.14
N GLU A 378 -17.29 -19.18 9.41
CA GLU A 378 -16.74 -20.33 10.11
C GLU A 378 -17.72 -21.47 9.93
N LYS A 379 -17.31 -22.51 9.20
CA LYS A 379 -18.00 -23.78 9.22
C LYS A 379 -17.82 -24.29 10.63
N LYS A 380 -18.69 -23.85 11.56
CA LYS A 380 -18.79 -24.47 12.88
C LYS A 380 -18.79 -25.97 12.61
N PRO A 381 -17.87 -26.75 13.21
CA PRO A 381 -17.97 -28.19 13.11
C PRO A 381 -19.40 -28.49 13.51
N VAL A 382 -20.12 -29.22 12.66
CA VAL A 382 -21.49 -29.63 12.93
C VAL A 382 -21.42 -30.43 14.22
N GLN A 383 -21.57 -29.77 15.36
CA GLN A 383 -21.84 -30.44 16.61
C GLN A 383 -23.14 -31.16 16.32
N ASN A 384 -23.10 -32.49 16.40
CA ASN A 384 -24.27 -33.35 16.41
C ASN A 384 -25.10 -33.08 17.70
N GLY A 385 -25.46 -31.82 17.93
CA GLY A 385 -26.49 -31.43 18.87
C GLY A 385 -27.82 -31.85 18.25
N ALA A 386 -28.60 -32.62 19.00
CA ALA A 386 -29.91 -33.12 18.59
C ALA A 386 -30.70 -32.04 17.84
N LYS A 387 -30.97 -32.27 16.55
CA LYS A 387 -31.73 -31.36 15.70
C LYS A 387 -33.05 -31.05 16.40
N LYS A 388 -33.20 -29.85 16.99
CA LYS A 388 -34.51 -29.36 17.42
C LYS A 388 -35.40 -29.40 16.18
N ARG A 389 -36.37 -30.32 16.17
CA ARG A 389 -37.32 -30.49 15.06
C ARG A 389 -38.03 -29.15 14.88
N ARG A 390 -37.70 -28.45 13.79
CA ARG A 390 -38.47 -27.28 13.38
C ARG A 390 -39.90 -27.75 13.08
N PRO A 391 -40.95 -27.04 13.53
CA PRO A 391 -42.32 -27.40 13.20
C PRO A 391 -42.46 -27.45 11.67
N ARG A 392 -42.85 -28.62 11.15
CA ARG A 392 -42.97 -28.85 9.71
C ARG A 392 -44.34 -28.33 9.29
N TRP A 393 -44.33 -27.15 8.68
CA TRP A 393 -45.53 -26.57 8.08
C TRP A 393 -45.81 -27.29 6.75
N ARG A 394 -47.07 -27.73 6.53
CA ARG A 394 -47.47 -28.52 5.35
C ARG A 394 -47.13 -27.81 4.04
N LEU A 395 -47.21 -26.48 4.02
CA LEU A 395 -46.94 -25.63 2.85
C LEU A 395 -45.69 -24.75 3.02
N GLY A 396 -44.73 -25.18 3.83
CA GLY A 396 -43.43 -24.51 3.97
C GLY A 396 -43.38 -23.38 5.01
N ASN A 397 -44.45 -22.60 5.18
CA ASN A 397 -44.58 -21.61 6.25
C ASN A 397 -45.93 -21.69 6.99
N LYS A 398 -46.02 -20.97 8.11
CA LYS A 398 -47.17 -21.01 9.02
C LYS A 398 -48.42 -20.40 8.37
N GLU A 399 -48.23 -19.31 7.66
CA GLU A 399 -49.27 -18.47 7.04
C GLU A 399 -49.99 -19.23 5.93
N LEU A 400 -49.25 -19.86 5.01
CA LEU A 400 -49.82 -20.69 3.94
C LEU A 400 -50.52 -21.91 4.52
N SER A 401 -49.95 -22.53 5.56
CA SER A 401 -50.57 -23.68 6.20
C SER A 401 -51.86 -23.33 6.95
N GLN A 402 -52.01 -22.09 7.44
CA GLN A 402 -53.26 -21.59 8.03
C GLN A 402 -54.30 -21.26 6.97
N LEU A 403 -53.91 -20.55 5.90
CA LEU A 403 -54.79 -20.25 4.76
C LEU A 403 -55.37 -21.52 4.14
N TRP A 404 -54.54 -22.56 3.96
CA TRP A 404 -55.00 -23.83 3.41
C TRP A 404 -56.00 -24.54 4.32
N LYS A 405 -55.75 -24.52 5.65
CA LYS A 405 -56.72 -25.05 6.63
C LYS A 405 -58.04 -24.30 6.60
N TRP A 406 -58.01 -22.98 6.41
CA TRP A 406 -59.24 -22.18 6.29
C TRP A 406 -60.04 -22.50 5.03
N ALA A 407 -59.37 -22.77 3.90
CA ALA A 407 -60.04 -23.22 2.69
C ALA A 407 -60.73 -24.59 2.91
N ASP A 408 -60.03 -25.56 3.52
CA ASP A 408 -60.57 -26.89 3.80
C ASP A 408 -61.75 -26.84 4.80
N GLN A 409 -61.72 -25.91 5.77
CA GLN A 409 -62.75 -25.75 6.80
C GLN A 409 -64.01 -25.02 6.31
N ASN A 410 -63.91 -24.25 5.22
CA ASN A 410 -65.02 -23.45 4.71
C ASN A 410 -65.30 -23.76 3.23
N PRO A 411 -65.65 -25.01 2.88
CA PRO A 411 -65.89 -25.40 1.48
C PRO A 411 -67.09 -24.68 0.86
N ASN A 412 -68.03 -24.21 1.69
CA ASN A 412 -69.26 -23.51 1.29
C ASN A 412 -69.15 -21.99 1.44
N ALA A 413 -67.96 -21.43 1.72
CA ALA A 413 -67.77 -19.98 1.88
C ALA A 413 -68.21 -19.17 0.64
N LEU A 414 -68.20 -19.79 -0.54
CA LEU A 414 -68.62 -19.16 -1.79
C LEU A 414 -70.13 -19.24 -2.04
N THR A 415 -70.85 -20.12 -1.33
CA THR A 415 -72.29 -20.39 -1.50
C THR A 415 -73.15 -19.91 -0.32
N ASP A 416 -72.54 -19.30 0.70
CA ASP A 416 -73.24 -18.77 1.87
C ASP A 416 -74.23 -17.64 1.48
N PRO A 417 -75.54 -17.78 1.78
CA PRO A 417 -76.56 -16.78 1.44
C PRO A 417 -76.43 -15.46 2.24
N GLN A 418 -75.68 -15.42 3.34
CA GLN A 418 -75.39 -14.19 4.11
C GLN A 418 -74.09 -13.50 3.68
N ARG A 419 -73.40 -14.01 2.64
CA ARG A 419 -72.19 -13.38 2.13
C ARG A 419 -72.49 -11.97 1.64
N VAL A 420 -71.89 -10.97 2.29
CA VAL A 420 -71.88 -9.59 1.79
C VAL A 420 -71.18 -9.60 0.43
N ARG A 421 -71.97 -9.45 -0.64
CA ARG A 421 -71.44 -9.18 -1.96
C ARG A 421 -70.98 -7.73 -1.93
N THR A 422 -69.71 -7.49 -2.19
CA THR A 422 -69.23 -6.15 -2.54
C THR A 422 -70.08 -5.63 -3.69
N PRO A 423 -70.56 -4.36 -3.65
CA PRO A 423 -71.30 -3.77 -4.74
C PRO A 423 -70.52 -3.79 -6.07
#